data_AF-A0A5Q3HHI8-F1
#
_entry.id   AF-A0A5Q3HHI8-F1
#
_cell.length_a   1.000
_cell.length_b   1.000
_cell.length_c   1.000
_cell.angle_alpha   90.00
_cell.angle_beta   90.00
_cell.angle_gamma   90.00
#
_symmetry.space_group_name_H-M   'P 1'
#
loop_
_entity.id
_entity.type
_entity.pdbx_description
1 polymer ?
#
loop_
_entity_poly.entity_id
_entity_poly.type
_entity_poly.pdbx_seq_one_letter_code
_entity_poly.pdbx_strand_id
1 'polypeptide(L)'
;MDKPYSVSLQGVEGLPSAERISAELRFIRELERTFGNSETVVDVYRAWRDACDCDASELSAETSSLAVRWPKAVDAAQRAGLKNIGDSDAYFELQLEQ
;
A
#
# COMPACT_ATOMS: atom_id res chain seq x y z
N MET A 1 -4.00 -19.41 -3.12
CA MET A 1 -4.05 -18.20 -3.96
C MET A 1 -2.87 -17.37 -3.52
N ASP A 2 -1.87 -17.31 -4.37
CA ASP A 2 -0.73 -16.42 -4.19
C ASP A 2 -1.26 -14.98 -4.26
N LYS A 3 -0.90 -14.13 -3.31
CA LYS A 3 -1.33 -12.73 -3.35
C LYS A 3 -0.39 -12.01 -4.30
N PRO A 4 -0.87 -11.18 -5.24
CA PRO A 4 -0.01 -10.54 -6.24
C PRO A 4 0.92 -9.46 -5.63
N TYR A 5 0.84 -9.26 -4.32
CA TYR A 5 1.72 -8.40 -3.54
C TYR A 5 1.76 -8.86 -2.08
N SER A 6 2.85 -8.52 -1.41
CA SER A 6 3.07 -8.66 0.02
C SER A 6 3.22 -7.27 0.68
N VAL A 7 2.88 -7.18 1.96
CA VAL A 7 3.04 -5.97 2.77
C VAL A 7 3.80 -6.34 4.03
N SER A 8 4.81 -5.54 4.36
CA SER A 8 5.62 -5.70 5.57
C SER A 8 5.61 -4.42 6.40
N LEU A 9 5.37 -4.55 7.70
CA LEU A 9 5.50 -3.43 8.63
C LEU A 9 6.97 -3.19 8.98
N GLN A 10 7.42 -1.96 8.76
CA GLN A 10 8.75 -1.46 9.07
C GLN A 10 8.69 -0.39 10.17
N GLY A 11 9.85 -0.04 10.73
CA GLY A 11 9.96 1.04 11.73
C GLY A 11 9.48 0.67 13.15
N VAL A 12 9.17 -0.61 13.42
CA VAL A 12 8.76 -1.09 14.76
C VAL A 12 9.62 -2.26 15.22
N GLU A 13 10.39 -2.04 16.27
CA GLU A 13 11.19 -3.06 16.95
C GLU A 13 10.42 -3.67 18.13
N GLY A 14 10.64 -4.95 18.42
CA GLY A 14 10.04 -5.62 19.57
C GLY A 14 8.52 -5.88 19.49
N LEU A 15 7.85 -5.54 18.38
CA LEU A 15 6.42 -5.82 18.21
C LEU A 15 6.18 -7.34 18.08
N PRO A 16 5.21 -7.91 18.83
CA PRO A 16 4.82 -9.31 18.69
C PRO A 16 4.41 -9.62 17.26
N SER A 17 4.80 -10.79 16.73
CA SER A 17 4.46 -11.19 15.36
C SER A 17 2.96 -11.17 15.08
N ALA A 18 2.12 -11.50 16.07
CA ALA A 18 0.67 -11.45 15.93
C ALA A 18 0.13 -10.03 15.71
N GLU A 19 0.70 -9.03 16.40
CA GLU A 19 0.32 -7.62 16.21
C GLU A 19 0.82 -7.09 14.86
N ARG A 20 2.06 -7.46 14.48
CA ARG A 20 2.62 -7.15 13.16
C ARG A 20 1.72 -7.65 12.03
N ILE A 21 1.40 -8.95 12.05
CA ILE A 21 0.54 -9.59 11.05
C ILE A 21 -0.86 -8.95 11.05
N SER A 22 -1.40 -8.66 12.23
CA SER A 22 -2.72 -8.00 12.33
C SER A 22 -2.72 -6.60 11.71
N ALA A 23 -1.65 -5.83 11.88
CA ALA A 23 -1.49 -4.51 11.30
C ALA A 23 -1.35 -4.59 9.77
N GLU A 24 -0.51 -5.49 9.26
CA GLU A 24 -0.33 -5.74 7.82
C GLU A 24 -1.64 -6.18 7.16
N LEU A 25 -2.41 -7.08 7.81
CA LEU A 25 -3.71 -7.52 7.31
C LEU A 25 -4.75 -6.39 7.28
N ARG A 26 -4.73 -5.47 8.27
CA ARG A 26 -5.62 -4.29 8.27
C ARG A 26 -5.27 -3.34 7.13
N PHE A 27 -3.97 -3.10 6.91
CA PHE A 27 -3.49 -2.29 5.80
C PHE A 27 -3.94 -2.85 4.45
N ILE A 28 -3.71 -4.15 4.21
CA ILE A 28 -4.14 -4.85 2.98
C ILE A 28 -5.66 -4.73 2.79
N ARG A 29 -6.44 -5.00 3.84
CA ARG A 29 -7.91 -4.93 3.76
C ARG A 29 -8.40 -3.53 3.42
N GLU A 30 -7.76 -2.48 3.94
CA GLU A 30 -8.18 -1.11 3.64
C GLU A 30 -7.82 -0.70 2.21
N LEU A 31 -6.68 -1.17 1.68
CA LEU A 31 -6.34 -1.00 0.26
C LEU A 31 -7.34 -1.72 -0.64
N GLU A 32 -7.60 -3.00 -0.39
CA GLU A 32 -8.58 -3.79 -1.16
C GLU A 32 -9.99 -3.21 -1.05
N ARG A 33 -10.36 -2.63 0.10
CA ARG A 33 -11.63 -1.94 0.28
C ARG A 33 -11.70 -0.63 -0.51
N THR A 34 -10.59 0.09 -0.62
CA THR A 34 -10.51 1.36 -1.36
C THR A 34 -10.51 1.16 -2.87
N PHE A 35 -9.80 0.13 -3.34
CA PHE A 35 -9.61 -0.16 -4.77
C PHE A 35 -10.51 -1.28 -5.30
N GLY A 36 -11.21 -2.01 -4.43
CA GLY A 36 -12.17 -3.05 -4.76
C GLY A 36 -11.60 -4.47 -4.74
N ASN A 37 -10.37 -4.68 -5.23
CA ASN A 37 -9.72 -6.00 -5.23
C ASN A 37 -8.18 -5.87 -5.22
N SER A 38 -7.49 -6.99 -4.99
CA SER A 38 -6.03 -7.06 -4.95
C SER A 38 -5.36 -6.75 -6.29
N GLU A 39 -5.99 -7.08 -7.42
CA GLU A 39 -5.44 -6.80 -8.76
C GLU A 39 -5.41 -5.29 -9.04
N THR A 40 -6.46 -4.57 -8.69
CA THR A 40 -6.55 -3.12 -8.86
C THR A 40 -5.54 -2.40 -7.96
N VAL A 41 -5.24 -2.93 -6.76
CA VAL A 41 -4.15 -2.41 -5.92
C VAL A 41 -2.83 -2.48 -6.68
N VAL A 42 -2.53 -3.58 -7.37
CA VAL A 42 -1.31 -3.75 -8.16
C VAL A 42 -1.30 -2.82 -9.37
N ASP A 43 -2.40 -2.72 -10.13
CA ASP A 43 -2.50 -1.79 -11.26
C ASP A 43 -2.27 -0.34 -10.85
N VAL A 44 -2.90 0.10 -9.76
CA VAL A 44 -2.74 1.46 -9.24
C VAL A 44 -1.31 1.70 -8.72
N TYR A 45 -0.72 0.72 -8.02
CA TYR A 45 0.65 0.85 -7.54
C TYR A 45 1.66 0.91 -8.69
N ARG A 46 1.48 0.08 -9.72
CA ARG A 46 2.31 0.11 -10.93
C ARG A 46 2.17 1.44 -11.66
N ALA A 47 0.94 1.93 -11.84
CA ALA A 47 0.68 3.23 -12.43
C ALA A 47 1.32 4.38 -11.63
N TRP A 48 1.26 4.33 -10.30
CA TRP A 48 1.93 5.31 -9.44
C TRP A 48 3.45 5.24 -9.54
N ARG A 49 4.03 4.04 -9.53
CA ARG A 49 5.47 3.85 -9.66
C ARG A 49 5.98 4.32 -11.01
N ASP A 50 5.28 3.98 -12.08
CA ASP A 50 5.55 4.47 -13.45
C ASP A 50 5.46 6.00 -13.49
N ALA A 51 4.44 6.58 -12.84
CA ALA A 51 4.30 8.03 -12.74
C ALA A 51 5.38 8.73 -11.90
N CYS A 52 6.02 8.03 -10.97
CA CYS A 52 7.14 8.56 -10.20
C CYS A 52 8.49 8.42 -10.92
N ASP A 53 8.62 7.42 -11.79
CA ASP A 53 9.85 7.14 -12.55
C ASP A 53 9.89 7.88 -13.90
N CYS A 54 8.71 8.14 -14.47
CA CYS A 54 8.53 8.69 -15.81
C CYS A 54 8.10 10.17 -15.80
N ASP A 55 8.52 10.93 -16.81
CA ASP A 55 8.12 12.32 -16.97
C ASP A 55 6.62 12.43 -17.31
N ALA A 56 5.96 13.50 -16.82
CA ALA A 56 4.52 13.71 -17.02
C ALA A 56 4.10 13.78 -18.51
N SER A 57 5.04 13.99 -19.42
CA SER A 57 4.81 13.99 -20.87
C SER A 57 4.63 12.58 -21.48
N GLU A 58 5.06 11.53 -20.78
CA GLU A 58 4.99 10.14 -21.23
C GLU A 58 3.86 9.37 -20.53
N LEU A 59 3.30 9.93 -19.44
CA LEU A 59 2.18 9.34 -18.73
C LEU A 59 0.85 9.54 -19.45
N SER A 60 0.14 8.44 -19.66
CA SER A 60 -1.25 8.49 -20.14
C SER A 60 -2.19 9.13 -19.10
N ALA A 61 -3.27 9.74 -19.58
CA ALA A 61 -4.29 10.36 -18.73
C ALA A 61 -4.95 9.35 -17.76
N GLU A 62 -5.04 8.08 -18.15
CA GLU A 62 -5.53 6.99 -17.30
C GLU A 62 -4.52 6.66 -16.18
N THR A 63 -3.23 6.51 -16.52
CA THR A 63 -2.14 6.25 -15.56
C THR A 63 -2.03 7.36 -14.52
N SER A 64 -2.06 8.62 -14.95
CA SER A 64 -2.03 9.77 -14.04
C SER A 64 -3.24 9.81 -13.10
N SER A 65 -4.44 9.49 -13.61
CA SER A 65 -5.67 9.44 -12.81
C SER A 65 -5.69 8.33 -11.77
N LEU A 66 -5.00 7.21 -12.03
CA LEU A 66 -4.81 6.12 -11.06
C LEU A 66 -3.71 6.47 -10.06
N ALA A 67 -2.57 6.97 -10.56
CA ALA A 67 -1.41 7.35 -9.75
C ALA A 67 -1.75 8.36 -8.65
N VAL A 68 -2.60 9.37 -8.93
CA VAL A 68 -2.99 10.37 -7.92
C VAL A 68 -3.82 9.80 -6.78
N ARG A 69 -4.46 8.63 -6.97
CA ARG A 69 -5.28 7.98 -5.94
C ARG A 69 -4.43 7.18 -4.95
N TRP A 70 -3.25 6.74 -5.36
CA TRP A 70 -2.37 5.90 -4.56
C TRP A 70 -1.97 6.54 -3.22
N PRO A 71 -1.40 7.76 -3.16
CA PRO A 71 -0.92 8.32 -1.91
C PRO A 71 -2.03 8.48 -0.86
N LYS A 72 -3.23 8.87 -1.30
CA LYS A 72 -4.38 9.05 -0.42
C LYS A 72 -4.90 7.72 0.13
N ALA A 73 -4.92 6.67 -0.69
CA ALA A 73 -5.33 5.35 -0.25
C ALA A 73 -4.32 4.73 0.72
N VAL A 74 -3.02 4.86 0.43
CA VAL A 74 -1.95 4.41 1.31
C VAL A 74 -2.00 5.14 2.65
N ASP A 75 -2.16 6.46 2.66
CA ASP A 75 -2.29 7.26 3.89
C ASP A 75 -3.50 6.82 4.74
N ALA A 76 -4.65 6.52 4.13
CA ALA A 76 -5.79 5.95 4.84
C ALA A 76 -5.49 4.54 5.39
N ALA A 77 -4.88 3.68 4.59
CA ALA A 77 -4.51 2.32 4.99
C ALA A 77 -3.44 2.31 6.10
N GLN A 78 -2.46 3.23 6.06
CA GLN A 78 -1.45 3.39 7.10
C GLN A 78 -2.11 3.75 8.42
N ARG A 79 -2.98 4.76 8.45
CA ARG A 79 -3.73 5.11 9.66
C ARG A 79 -4.55 3.95 10.20
N ALA A 80 -5.17 3.15 9.33
CA ALA A 80 -5.96 1.99 9.73
C ALA A 80 -5.09 0.85 10.30
N GLY A 81 -3.94 0.56 9.66
CA GLY A 81 -3.01 -0.47 10.09
C GLY A 81 -2.28 -0.13 11.38
N LEU A 82 -1.85 1.13 11.51
CA LEU A 82 -1.13 1.65 12.67
C LEU A 82 -2.05 2.05 13.83
N LYS A 83 -3.38 2.02 13.69
CA LYS A 83 -4.31 2.46 14.74
C LYS A 83 -4.06 1.86 16.14
N ASN A 84 -3.52 0.65 16.21
CA ASN A 84 -3.22 -0.06 17.46
C ASN A 84 -1.72 -0.18 17.76
N ILE A 85 -0.87 0.30 16.85
CA ILE A 85 0.56 0.44 17.07
C ILE A 85 0.70 1.87 17.57
N GLY A 86 1.24 2.07 18.79
CA GLY A 86 1.33 3.39 19.39
C GLY A 86 2.12 4.40 18.55
N ASP A 87 2.38 5.58 19.09
CA ASP A 87 3.17 6.61 18.40
C ASP A 87 4.56 6.03 18.04
N SER A 88 4.79 5.83 16.76
CA SER A 88 5.96 5.13 16.20
C SER A 88 6.18 5.61 14.78
N ASP A 89 7.43 5.64 14.33
CA ASP A 89 7.82 5.91 12.93
C ASP A 89 7.53 4.70 12.01
N ALA A 90 6.47 3.96 12.35
CA ALA A 90 6.07 2.75 11.70
C ALA A 90 5.51 3.06 10.31
N TYR A 91 5.89 2.28 9.31
CA TYR A 91 5.33 2.40 7.97
C TYR A 91 5.13 1.03 7.34
N PHE A 92 4.24 0.96 6.35
CA PHE A 92 4.01 -0.25 5.59
C PHE A 92 4.73 -0.17 4.25
N GLU A 93 5.56 -1.16 3.98
CA GLU A 93 6.21 -1.35 2.69
C GLU A 93 5.42 -2.36 1.88
N LEU A 94 5.14 -2.04 0.61
CA LEU A 94 4.43 -2.91 -0.32
C LEU A 94 5.39 -3.41 -1.40
N GLN A 95 5.46 -4.73 -1.54
CA GLN A 95 6.27 -5.41 -2.54
C GLN A 95 5.36 -6.20 -3.47
N LEU A 96 5.53 -6.04 -4.78
CA LEU A 96 4.84 -6.87 -5.77
C LEU A 96 5.52 -8.24 -5.83
N GLU A 97 4.73 -9.31 -5.82
CA GLU A 97 5.23 -10.65 -6.08
C GLU A 97 5.38 -10.79 -7.61
N GLN A 98 6.61 -11.01 -8.09
CA GLN A 98 6.97 -11.06 -9.52
C GLN A 98 7.04 -12.49 -10.03
#